data_AF-A0A133CIS3-F1
#
_entry.id   AF-A0A133CIS3-F1
#
_cell.length_a   1.000
_cell.length_b   1.000
_cell.length_c   1.000
_cell.angle_alpha   90.00
_cell.angle_beta   90.00
_cell.angle_gamma   90.00
#
_symmetry.space_group_name_H-M   'P 1'
#
loop_
_entity.id
_entity.type
_entity.pdbx_description
1 polymer ?
#
loop_
_entity_poly.entity_id
_entity_poly.type
_entity_poly.pdbx_seq_one_letter_code
_entity_poly.pdbx_strand_id
1 'polypeptide(L)'
;MIVFILSLFSSGHKLRISSLYQLLVGKRTTSVLIYGFTHELLFIHNSFPELKQDKFYQILQKIAQQGWIEINENEAKLTPAGADMLSEHQIEHTGLRFDRYGRTGETSWRLIKFAVQVISNLATGIQDYLPAETSPFYTFQLKKWLSESQLPREILIDTAYESLVQLFSEIPEEAADFLANQLSGNERTGLLPYQLAKNNDESEVYLQQSRCIHLLLAQIEKRPDSLWHALIDSLLQQNFNQSMMITKQMFMNGQTIDQIMAIRHLKRGTVTDHLIEWALFFDDFPYEWILSAETIERLEPNKDSVREWRFSEWNVDGQLDYGEFRLYQIYLLRKEAIQNVNK
;
A
#
# COMPACT_ATOMS: atom_id res chain seq x y z
N MET A 1 3.02 -7.81 17.27
CA MET A 1 3.68 -6.54 16.84
C MET A 1 5.22 -6.54 16.86
N ILE A 2 5.89 -7.02 17.92
CA ILE A 2 7.36 -6.98 18.05
C ILE A 2 8.08 -7.65 16.87
N VAL A 3 7.65 -8.87 16.54
CA VAL A 3 8.24 -9.68 15.47
C VAL A 3 8.11 -8.97 14.12
N PHE A 4 6.94 -8.39 13.84
CA PHE A 4 6.73 -7.56 12.64
C PHE A 4 7.66 -6.35 12.58
N ILE A 5 7.86 -5.61 13.67
CA ILE A 5 8.78 -4.46 13.66
C ILE A 5 10.23 -4.92 13.45
N LEU A 6 10.64 -6.05 14.04
CA LEU A 6 11.97 -6.61 13.80
C LEU A 6 12.17 -6.97 12.32
N SER A 7 11.18 -7.58 11.68
CA SER A 7 11.32 -8.04 10.29
C SER A 7 11.49 -6.91 9.28
N LEU A 8 11.12 -5.67 9.63
CA LEU A 8 11.39 -4.49 8.80
C LEU A 8 12.90 -4.21 8.65
N PHE A 9 13.74 -4.75 9.54
CA PHE A 9 15.21 -4.65 9.47
C PHE A 9 15.85 -5.82 8.68
N SER A 10 15.05 -6.70 8.07
CA SER A 10 15.51 -7.93 7.39
C SER A 10 16.51 -7.70 6.25
N SER A 11 16.47 -6.53 5.60
CA SER A 11 17.46 -6.17 4.58
C SER A 11 18.88 -6.02 5.12
N GLY A 12 19.03 -5.93 6.45
CA GLY A 12 20.31 -5.72 7.12
C GLY A 12 20.87 -4.31 6.95
N HIS A 13 20.21 -3.43 6.21
CA HIS A 13 20.61 -2.03 6.09
C HIS A 13 20.33 -1.25 7.39
N LYS A 14 21.05 -0.14 7.57
CA LYS A 14 20.75 0.80 8.65
C LYS A 14 19.45 1.54 8.32
N LEU A 15 18.53 1.55 9.27
CA LEU A 15 17.26 2.26 9.16
C LEU A 15 17.20 3.41 10.15
N ARG A 16 16.74 4.57 9.68
CA ARG A 16 16.52 5.74 10.54
C ARG A 16 15.21 5.56 11.31
N ILE A 17 15.31 5.48 12.63
CA ILE A 17 14.20 5.17 13.54
C ILE A 17 13.05 6.17 13.40
N SER A 18 13.36 7.48 13.39
CA SER A 18 12.34 8.52 13.23
C SER A 18 11.58 8.43 11.91
N SER A 19 12.26 8.06 10.82
CA SER A 19 11.66 7.93 9.49
C SER A 19 10.83 6.65 9.38
N LEU A 20 11.30 5.55 9.98
CA LEU A 20 10.52 4.31 10.08
C LEU A 20 9.22 4.54 10.86
N TYR A 21 9.28 5.24 11.99
CA TYR A 21 8.08 5.63 12.74
C TYR A 21 7.11 6.45 11.88
N GLN A 22 7.61 7.51 11.23
CA GLN A 22 6.80 8.38 10.38
C GLN A 22 6.14 7.60 9.22
N LEU A 23 6.84 6.61 8.68
CA LEU A 23 6.32 5.72 7.65
C LEU A 23 5.15 4.87 8.18
N LEU A 24 5.34 4.19 9.31
CA LEU A 24 4.31 3.34 9.95
C LEU A 24 3.03 4.11 10.26
N VAL A 25 3.14 5.34 10.79
CA VAL A 25 1.97 6.18 11.13
C VAL A 25 1.39 6.93 9.91
N GLY A 26 1.96 6.74 8.72
CA GLY A 26 1.38 7.26 7.48
C GLY A 26 1.67 8.72 7.19
N LYS A 27 2.75 9.31 7.73
CA LYS A 27 3.17 10.67 7.36
C LYS A 27 3.42 10.71 5.85
N ARG A 28 2.67 11.55 5.13
CA ARG A 28 2.70 11.62 3.66
C ARG A 28 3.54 12.79 3.15
N THR A 29 4.76 12.94 3.65
CA THR A 29 5.74 13.86 3.06
C THR A 29 6.60 13.08 2.06
N THR A 30 7.03 13.74 0.98
CA THR A 30 7.89 13.14 -0.04
C THR A 30 9.13 12.50 0.55
N SER A 31 9.74 13.11 1.57
CA SER A 31 10.89 12.56 2.29
C SER A 31 10.62 11.19 2.95
N VAL A 32 9.43 10.99 3.52
CA VAL A 32 9.03 9.72 4.16
C VAL A 32 8.72 8.67 3.11
N LEU A 33 8.07 9.06 2.01
CA LEU A 33 7.78 8.15 0.89
C LEU A 33 9.05 7.71 0.16
N ILE A 34 9.99 8.63 -0.10
CA ILE A 34 11.33 8.30 -0.63
C ILE A 34 12.06 7.36 0.34
N TYR A 35 12.02 7.63 1.65
CA TYR A 35 12.61 6.72 2.65
C TYR A 35 12.00 5.32 2.58
N GLY A 36 10.68 5.21 2.57
CA GLY A 36 9.99 3.92 2.43
C GLY A 36 10.40 3.19 1.15
N PHE A 37 10.45 3.90 0.02
CA PHE A 37 10.82 3.32 -1.26
C PHE A 37 12.29 2.87 -1.31
N THR A 38 13.23 3.73 -0.93
CA THR A 38 14.68 3.46 -0.95
C THR A 38 15.07 2.27 -0.08
N HIS A 39 14.32 2.01 0.99
CA HIS A 39 14.54 0.89 1.90
C HIS A 39 13.58 -0.30 1.66
N GLU A 40 12.79 -0.30 0.58
CA GLU A 40 11.82 -1.37 0.24
C GLU A 40 10.74 -1.58 1.31
N LEU A 41 10.46 -0.54 2.10
CA LEU A 41 9.47 -0.51 3.16
C LEU A 41 8.22 0.28 2.78
N LEU A 42 8.08 0.73 1.53
CA LEU A 42 6.93 1.57 1.16
C LEU A 42 5.61 0.86 1.50
N PHE A 43 5.56 -0.47 1.35
CA PHE A 43 4.40 -1.32 1.63
C PHE A 43 3.81 -1.23 3.04
N ILE A 44 4.54 -0.68 4.02
CA ILE A 44 4.06 -0.46 5.40
C ILE A 44 3.59 0.97 5.67
N HIS A 45 3.62 1.85 4.66
CA HIS A 45 3.15 3.23 4.81
C HIS A 45 1.70 3.24 5.32
N ASN A 46 1.47 3.91 6.45
CA ASN A 46 0.16 3.99 7.09
C ASN A 46 -0.39 2.65 7.60
N SER A 47 0.47 1.68 7.94
CA SER A 47 0.07 0.41 8.54
C SER A 47 -0.40 0.52 9.99
N PHE A 48 0.08 1.51 10.76
CA PHE A 48 -0.34 1.73 12.15
C PHE A 48 -0.53 3.23 12.44
N PRO A 49 -1.57 3.88 11.88
CA PRO A 49 -1.78 5.33 12.01
C PRO A 49 -1.94 5.80 13.46
N GLU A 50 -2.49 4.94 14.33
CA GLU A 50 -2.73 5.24 15.75
C GLU A 50 -1.56 4.86 16.67
N LEU A 51 -0.44 4.38 16.11
CA LEU A 51 0.73 4.00 16.90
C LEU A 51 1.39 5.23 17.53
N LYS A 52 1.34 5.30 18.85
CA LYS A 52 2.01 6.37 19.60
C LYS A 52 3.53 6.22 19.54
N GLN A 53 4.22 7.36 19.41
CA GLN A 53 5.67 7.43 19.34
C GLN A 53 6.35 6.70 20.51
N ASP A 54 5.96 6.99 21.76
CA ASP A 54 6.57 6.36 22.93
C ASP A 54 6.40 4.84 22.93
N LYS A 55 5.25 4.35 22.42
CA LYS A 55 5.01 2.91 22.29
C LYS A 55 5.93 2.27 21.27
N PHE A 56 6.14 2.93 20.13
CA PHE A 56 7.11 2.48 19.12
C PHE A 56 8.53 2.41 19.67
N TYR A 57 9.00 3.45 20.38
CA TYR A 57 10.32 3.44 21.01
C TYR A 57 10.44 2.36 22.09
N GLN A 58 9.40 2.11 22.88
CA GLN A 58 9.39 1.00 23.84
C GLN A 58 9.52 -0.36 23.15
N ILE A 59 8.90 -0.55 21.98
CA ILE A 59 9.04 -1.78 21.20
C ILE A 59 10.48 -1.93 20.71
N LEU A 60 11.07 -0.88 20.13
CA LEU A 60 12.47 -0.91 19.70
C LEU A 60 13.44 -1.19 20.84
N GLN A 61 13.23 -0.58 22.02
CA GLN A 61 14.04 -0.87 23.21
C GLN A 61 13.94 -2.34 23.63
N LYS A 62 12.74 -2.94 23.60
CA LYS A 62 12.57 -4.36 23.88
C LYS A 62 13.33 -5.23 22.88
N ILE A 63 13.24 -4.92 21.59
CA ILE A 63 13.95 -5.64 20.52
C ILE A 63 15.47 -5.53 20.73
N ALA A 64 15.98 -4.34 21.06
CA ALA A 64 17.39 -4.09 21.33
C ALA A 64 17.87 -4.80 22.62
N GLN A 65 17.05 -4.86 23.67
CA GLN A 65 17.37 -5.59 24.91
C GLN A 65 17.51 -7.10 24.69
N GLN A 66 16.81 -7.67 23.70
CA GLN A 66 17.01 -9.06 23.29
C GLN A 66 18.27 -9.26 22.42
N GLY A 67 18.99 -8.18 22.09
CA GLY A 67 20.15 -8.21 21.21
C GLY A 67 19.82 -8.42 19.74
N TRP A 68 18.56 -8.27 19.32
CA TRP A 68 18.13 -8.53 17.93
C TRP A 68 18.39 -7.35 16.99
N ILE A 69 18.49 -6.13 17.52
CA ILE A 69 18.95 -4.95 16.80
C ILE A 69 20.01 -4.22 17.61
N GLU A 70 20.92 -3.55 16.91
CA GLU A 70 21.81 -2.55 17.47
C GLU A 70 21.22 -1.17 17.19
N ILE A 71 21.15 -0.31 18.21
CA ILE A 71 20.68 1.08 18.08
C ILE A 71 21.88 2.01 18.32
N ASN A 72 22.14 2.90 17.36
CA ASN A 72 23.10 3.97 17.48
C ASN A 72 22.41 5.31 17.16
N GLU A 73 22.25 6.15 18.18
CA GLU A 73 21.48 7.40 18.10
C GLU A 73 20.07 7.20 17.51
N ASN A 74 19.85 7.66 16.27
CA ASN A 74 18.58 7.58 15.54
C ASN A 74 18.62 6.53 14.41
N GLU A 75 19.61 5.64 14.41
CA GLU A 75 19.77 4.56 13.45
C GLU A 75 19.71 3.21 14.16
N ALA A 76 19.13 2.21 13.50
CA ALA A 76 19.11 0.84 13.97
C ALA A 76 19.40 -0.15 12.85
N LYS A 77 20.04 -1.27 13.20
CA LYS A 77 20.41 -2.33 12.27
C LYS A 77 20.15 -3.70 12.90
N LEU A 78 19.75 -4.67 12.08
CA LEU A 78 19.63 -6.07 12.48
C LEU A 78 20.99 -6.66 12.91
N THR A 79 21.00 -7.42 14.00
CA THR A 79 22.17 -8.22 14.43
C THR A 79 22.08 -9.65 13.89
N PRO A 80 23.15 -10.44 13.94
CA PRO A 80 23.08 -11.88 13.64
C PRO A 80 22.02 -12.62 14.47
N ALA A 81 21.93 -12.33 15.78
CA ALA A 81 20.92 -12.93 16.66
C ALA A 81 19.48 -12.54 16.27
N GLY A 82 19.28 -11.32 15.76
CA GLY A 82 17.99 -10.91 15.22
C GLY A 82 17.64 -11.63 13.91
N ALA A 83 18.63 -11.86 13.05
CA ALA A 83 18.45 -12.63 11.82
C ALA A 83 18.08 -14.09 12.12
N ASP A 84 18.73 -14.71 13.11
CA ASP A 84 18.40 -16.06 13.57
C ASP A 84 16.94 -16.12 14.08
N MET A 85 16.53 -15.16 14.92
CA MET A 85 15.15 -15.06 15.40
C MET A 85 14.14 -14.99 14.23
N LEU A 86 14.40 -14.16 13.22
CA LEU A 86 13.51 -14.01 12.08
C LEU A 86 13.42 -15.30 11.23
N SER A 87 14.51 -16.05 11.13
CA SER A 87 14.53 -17.32 10.38
C SER A 87 13.59 -18.37 11.00
N GLU A 88 13.40 -18.35 12.32
CA GLU A 88 12.52 -19.26 13.05
C GLU A 88 11.03 -18.89 12.93
N HIS A 89 10.71 -17.63 12.62
CA HIS A 89 9.34 -17.09 12.68
C HIS A 89 8.69 -16.83 11.31
N GLN A 90 9.41 -17.02 10.20
CA GLN A 90 8.94 -16.85 8.79
C GLN A 90 7.85 -15.78 8.62
N ILE A 91 8.22 -14.49 8.72
CA ILE A 91 7.24 -13.42 8.48
C ILE A 91 7.08 -13.20 6.98
N GLU A 92 5.90 -13.51 6.47
CA GLU A 92 5.55 -13.21 5.09
C GLU A 92 5.05 -11.75 4.95
N HIS A 93 5.83 -10.92 4.28
CA HIS A 93 5.42 -9.58 3.87
C HIS A 93 4.70 -9.55 2.53
N THR A 94 4.87 -10.59 1.71
CA THR A 94 4.26 -10.71 0.40
C THR A 94 2.75 -10.53 0.47
N GLY A 95 2.22 -9.63 -0.37
CA GLY A 95 0.80 -9.29 -0.41
C GLY A 95 0.40 -8.15 0.53
N LEU A 96 1.21 -7.76 1.52
CA LEU A 96 0.95 -6.53 2.27
C LEU A 96 1.25 -5.32 1.40
N ARG A 97 0.25 -4.44 1.23
CA ARG A 97 0.33 -3.21 0.45
C ARG A 97 -0.46 -2.08 1.11
N PHE A 98 -0.05 -1.68 2.32
CA PHE A 98 -0.68 -0.55 3.02
C PHE A 98 -0.48 0.78 2.26
N ASP A 99 0.60 0.89 1.50
CA ASP A 99 0.87 1.97 0.56
C ASP A 99 -0.22 2.15 -0.49
N ARG A 100 -0.86 1.05 -0.91
CA ARG A 100 -1.89 1.03 -1.94
C ARG A 100 -3.30 0.96 -1.37
N TYR A 101 -3.51 0.18 -0.30
CA TYR A 101 -4.84 -0.18 0.21
C TYR A 101 -5.05 0.20 1.68
N GLY A 102 -4.05 0.71 2.40
CA GLY A 102 -4.10 0.87 3.85
C GLY A 102 -5.15 1.87 4.34
N ARG A 103 -5.56 2.84 3.51
CA ARG A 103 -6.58 3.83 3.88
C ARG A 103 -8.01 3.32 3.70
N THR A 104 -8.28 2.53 2.66
CA THR A 104 -9.65 2.08 2.34
C THR A 104 -9.84 0.57 2.33
N GLY A 105 -8.84 -0.22 2.68
CA GLY A 105 -8.88 -1.68 2.61
C GLY A 105 -9.98 -2.28 3.49
N GLU A 106 -10.08 -1.85 4.75
CA GLU A 106 -11.15 -2.31 5.65
C GLU A 106 -12.54 -1.88 5.16
N THR A 107 -12.70 -0.62 4.74
CA THR A 107 -13.94 -0.10 4.18
C THR A 107 -14.35 -0.88 2.92
N SER A 108 -13.40 -1.18 2.04
CA SER A 108 -13.63 -1.96 0.82
C SER A 108 -14.06 -3.38 1.17
N TRP A 109 -13.39 -4.01 2.13
CA TRP A 109 -13.76 -5.35 2.57
C TRP A 109 -15.14 -5.40 3.22
N ARG A 110 -15.48 -4.43 4.07
CA ARG A 110 -16.82 -4.32 4.67
C ARG A 110 -17.89 -4.17 3.60
N LEU A 111 -17.65 -3.36 2.57
CA LEU A 111 -18.58 -3.20 1.45
C LEU A 111 -18.74 -4.49 0.64
N ILE A 112 -17.66 -5.22 0.36
CA ILE A 112 -17.70 -6.53 -0.33
C ILE A 112 -18.51 -7.55 0.48
N LYS A 113 -18.24 -7.68 1.79
CA LYS A 113 -19.00 -8.59 2.67
C LYS A 113 -20.50 -8.27 2.65
N PHE A 114 -20.84 -6.98 2.70
CA PHE A 114 -22.23 -6.56 2.66
C PHE A 114 -22.88 -6.88 1.30
N ALA A 115 -22.19 -6.63 0.20
CA ALA A 115 -22.66 -6.99 -1.14
C ALA A 115 -22.89 -8.50 -1.29
N VAL A 116 -21.97 -9.34 -0.79
CA VAL A 116 -22.15 -10.81 -0.77
C VAL A 116 -23.39 -11.22 0.00
N GLN A 117 -23.63 -10.64 1.19
CA GLN A 117 -24.83 -10.96 1.97
C GLN A 117 -26.10 -10.58 1.21
N VAL A 118 -26.12 -9.43 0.55
CA VAL A 118 -27.27 -8.98 -0.22
C VAL A 118 -27.49 -9.87 -1.44
N ILE A 119 -26.45 -10.24 -2.19
CA ILE A 119 -26.56 -11.17 -3.33
C ILE A 119 -27.07 -12.53 -2.87
N SER A 120 -26.58 -13.04 -1.74
CA SER A 120 -27.01 -14.32 -1.19
C SER A 120 -28.51 -14.34 -0.85
N ASN A 121 -29.02 -13.29 -0.19
CA ASN A 121 -30.46 -13.16 0.11
C ASN A 121 -31.29 -12.85 -1.14
N LEU A 122 -30.75 -12.07 -2.07
CA LEU A 122 -31.37 -11.86 -3.37
C LEU A 122 -31.56 -13.18 -4.09
N ALA A 123 -30.60 -14.12 -4.06
CA ALA A 123 -30.71 -15.42 -4.71
C ALA A 123 -31.82 -16.30 -4.11
N THR A 124 -32.01 -16.27 -2.80
CA THR A 124 -33.06 -17.04 -2.11
C THR A 124 -34.45 -16.38 -2.16
N GLY A 125 -34.53 -15.12 -2.59
CA GLY A 125 -35.78 -14.35 -2.61
C GLY A 125 -36.21 -13.85 -1.22
N ILE A 126 -35.37 -14.01 -0.20
CA ILE A 126 -35.63 -13.54 1.16
C ILE A 126 -35.31 -12.04 1.23
N GLN A 127 -36.34 -11.23 1.49
CA GLN A 127 -36.19 -9.77 1.61
C GLN A 127 -36.08 -9.30 3.06
N ASP A 128 -36.61 -10.09 4.00
CA ASP A 128 -36.61 -9.78 5.43
C ASP A 128 -35.45 -10.53 6.11
N TYR A 129 -34.29 -9.89 6.14
CA TYR A 129 -33.10 -10.37 6.85
C TYR A 129 -32.42 -9.19 7.55
N LEU A 130 -31.66 -9.50 8.61
CA LEU A 130 -30.88 -8.48 9.30
C LEU A 130 -29.63 -8.14 8.47
N PRO A 131 -29.49 -6.92 7.94
CA PRO A 131 -28.32 -6.55 7.18
C PRO A 131 -27.09 -6.49 8.09
N ALA A 132 -25.96 -6.97 7.58
CA ALA A 132 -24.67 -6.93 8.26
C ALA A 132 -24.14 -5.49 8.43
N GLU A 133 -24.73 -4.53 7.73
CA GLU A 133 -24.35 -3.14 7.74
C GLU A 133 -25.59 -2.23 7.68
N THR A 134 -25.62 -1.19 8.49
CA THR A 134 -26.73 -0.23 8.58
C THR A 134 -26.31 1.20 8.29
N SER A 135 -25.00 1.46 8.17
CA SER A 135 -24.51 2.80 7.87
C SER A 135 -25.02 3.31 6.51
N PRO A 136 -25.45 4.59 6.43
CA PRO A 136 -25.87 5.23 5.18
C PRO A 136 -24.85 5.14 4.06
N PHE A 137 -23.56 5.15 4.40
CA PHE A 137 -22.48 5.07 3.41
C PHE A 137 -22.54 3.76 2.62
N TYR A 138 -22.50 2.60 3.29
CA TYR A 138 -22.47 1.31 2.61
C TYR A 138 -23.78 0.98 1.91
N THR A 139 -24.92 1.33 2.53
CA THR A 139 -26.23 1.12 1.92
C THR A 139 -26.43 1.96 0.66
N PHE A 140 -25.92 3.20 0.63
CA PHE A 140 -25.92 4.02 -0.57
C PHE A 140 -25.03 3.41 -1.67
N GLN A 141 -23.78 3.06 -1.35
CA GLN A 141 -22.85 2.50 -2.34
C GLN A 141 -23.38 1.21 -2.95
N LEU A 142 -23.95 0.33 -2.14
CA LEU A 142 -24.53 -0.92 -2.62
C LEU A 142 -25.72 -0.69 -3.55
N LYS A 143 -26.65 0.20 -3.18
CA LYS A 143 -27.81 0.54 -4.02
C LYS A 143 -27.38 1.14 -5.35
N LYS A 144 -26.40 2.06 -5.31
CA LYS A 144 -25.81 2.66 -6.50
C LYS A 144 -25.21 1.58 -7.41
N TRP A 145 -24.35 0.72 -6.88
CA TRP A 145 -23.72 -0.38 -7.61
C TRP A 145 -24.74 -1.34 -8.25
N LEU A 146 -25.76 -1.76 -7.50
CA LEU A 146 -26.84 -2.60 -8.04
C LEU A 146 -27.58 -1.89 -9.19
N SER A 147 -27.91 -0.61 -9.03
CA SER A 147 -28.61 0.16 -10.06
C SER A 147 -27.77 0.41 -11.32
N GLU A 148 -26.48 0.66 -11.16
CA GLU A 148 -25.54 0.95 -12.26
C GLU A 148 -25.13 -0.31 -13.02
N SER A 149 -25.23 -1.49 -12.40
CA SER A 149 -24.95 -2.76 -13.08
C SER A 149 -25.84 -2.99 -14.30
N GLN A 150 -27.10 -2.52 -14.26
CA GLN A 150 -28.13 -2.71 -15.28
C GLN A 150 -28.33 -4.18 -15.71
N LEU A 151 -27.90 -5.14 -14.87
CA LEU A 151 -28.02 -6.57 -15.14
C LEU A 151 -29.38 -7.10 -14.66
N PRO A 152 -29.99 -8.05 -15.39
CA PRO A 152 -31.07 -8.86 -14.85
C PRO A 152 -30.62 -9.57 -13.56
N ARG A 153 -31.54 -9.71 -12.60
CA ARG A 153 -31.25 -10.29 -11.26
C ARG A 153 -30.47 -11.60 -11.33
N GLU A 154 -30.89 -12.54 -12.17
CA GLU A 154 -30.25 -13.86 -12.29
C GLU A 154 -28.81 -13.73 -12.80
N ILE A 155 -28.61 -12.96 -13.87
CA ILE A 155 -27.27 -12.70 -14.44
C ILE A 155 -26.36 -12.01 -13.42
N LEU A 156 -26.88 -11.05 -12.65
CA LEU A 156 -26.12 -10.37 -11.60
C LEU A 156 -25.63 -11.36 -10.52
N ILE A 157 -26.51 -12.24 -10.05
CA ILE A 157 -26.20 -13.23 -9.01
C ILE A 157 -25.10 -14.18 -9.51
N ASP A 158 -25.29 -14.76 -10.69
CA ASP A 158 -24.36 -15.73 -11.27
C ASP A 158 -23.00 -15.08 -11.56
N THR A 159 -23.01 -13.90 -12.20
CA THR A 159 -21.77 -13.16 -12.53
C THR A 159 -21.01 -12.76 -11.27
N ALA A 160 -21.70 -12.30 -10.22
CA ALA A 160 -21.06 -11.92 -8.97
C ALA A 160 -20.45 -13.14 -8.27
N TYR A 161 -21.16 -14.26 -8.23
CA TYR A 161 -20.68 -15.51 -7.65
C TYR A 161 -19.44 -16.04 -8.39
N GLU A 162 -19.55 -16.25 -9.71
CA GLU A 162 -18.46 -16.79 -10.53
C GLU A 162 -17.22 -15.90 -10.46
N SER A 163 -17.40 -14.58 -10.56
CA SER A 163 -16.29 -13.63 -10.47
C SER A 163 -15.62 -13.64 -9.09
N LEU A 164 -16.39 -13.79 -8.00
CA LEU A 164 -15.81 -13.87 -6.65
C LEU A 164 -15.05 -15.18 -6.43
N VAL A 165 -15.58 -16.31 -6.93
CA VAL A 165 -14.90 -17.60 -6.91
C VAL A 165 -13.58 -17.52 -7.68
N GLN A 166 -13.58 -16.90 -8.87
CA GLN A 166 -12.36 -16.68 -9.63
C GLN A 166 -11.34 -15.85 -8.84
N LEU A 167 -11.75 -14.72 -8.25
CA LEU A 167 -10.87 -13.86 -7.46
C LEU A 167 -10.22 -14.62 -6.28
N PHE A 168 -10.99 -15.45 -5.58
CA PHE A 168 -10.47 -16.29 -4.49
C PHE A 168 -9.54 -17.40 -4.96
N SER A 169 -9.75 -17.96 -6.16
CA SER A 169 -8.83 -18.96 -6.73
C SER A 169 -7.46 -18.39 -7.11
N GLU A 170 -7.32 -17.07 -7.19
CA GLU A 170 -6.10 -16.37 -7.63
C GLU A 170 -5.30 -15.74 -6.48
N ILE A 171 -5.71 -16.01 -5.25
CA ILE A 171 -4.94 -15.69 -4.04
C ILE A 171 -4.59 -17.00 -3.33
N PRO A 172 -3.58 -17.01 -2.42
CA PRO A 172 -3.25 -18.21 -1.66
C PRO A 172 -4.48 -18.79 -0.95
N GLU A 173 -4.63 -20.12 -0.97
CA GLU A 173 -5.79 -20.84 -0.42
C GLU A 173 -6.08 -20.45 1.03
N GLU A 174 -5.04 -20.38 1.88
CA GLU A 174 -5.20 -19.93 3.27
C GLU A 174 -5.80 -18.51 3.38
N ALA A 175 -5.45 -17.60 2.46
CA ALA A 175 -5.99 -16.25 2.43
C ALA A 175 -7.44 -16.23 1.93
N ALA A 176 -7.76 -17.03 0.90
CA ALA A 176 -9.10 -17.20 0.39
C ALA A 176 -10.04 -17.77 1.45
N ASP A 177 -9.65 -18.86 2.12
CA ASP A 177 -10.43 -19.49 3.19
C ASP A 177 -10.63 -18.55 4.37
N PHE A 178 -9.58 -17.81 4.75
CA PHE A 178 -9.66 -16.83 5.83
C PHE A 178 -10.65 -15.72 5.54
N LEU A 179 -10.79 -15.27 4.29
CA LEU A 179 -11.79 -14.26 3.90
C LEU A 179 -13.18 -14.86 3.70
N ALA A 180 -13.29 -16.01 3.02
CA ALA A 180 -14.54 -16.67 2.71
C ALA A 180 -15.32 -17.04 3.98
N ASN A 181 -14.63 -17.48 5.04
CA ASN A 181 -15.25 -17.77 6.33
C ASN A 181 -15.81 -16.54 7.05
N GLN A 182 -15.48 -15.32 6.62
CA GLN A 182 -16.04 -14.07 7.17
C GLN A 182 -17.28 -13.60 6.40
N LEU A 183 -17.64 -14.25 5.30
CA LEU A 183 -18.82 -13.91 4.51
C LEU A 183 -20.09 -14.38 5.21
N SER A 184 -21.07 -13.48 5.32
CA SER A 184 -22.42 -13.80 5.76
C SER A 184 -23.34 -13.92 4.55
N GLY A 185 -24.32 -14.80 4.62
CA GLY A 185 -25.33 -15.00 3.59
C GLY A 185 -26.62 -15.52 4.20
N ASN A 186 -27.51 -16.07 3.37
CA ASN A 186 -28.70 -16.74 3.87
C ASN A 186 -28.31 -17.86 4.85
N GLU A 187 -28.87 -17.84 6.06
CA GLU A 187 -28.65 -18.82 7.13
C GLU A 187 -27.19 -19.03 7.58
N ARG A 188 -26.22 -18.23 7.09
CA ARG A 188 -24.81 -18.33 7.46
C ARG A 188 -24.30 -17.00 8.00
N THR A 189 -23.79 -17.03 9.23
CA THR A 189 -23.08 -15.90 9.83
C THR A 189 -21.58 -16.08 9.64
N GLY A 190 -20.94 -15.09 9.05
CA GLY A 190 -19.48 -15.04 8.90
C GLY A 190 -18.77 -14.91 10.25
N LEU A 191 -17.60 -15.53 10.34
CA LEU A 191 -16.73 -15.48 11.51
C LEU A 191 -15.95 -14.16 11.58
N LEU A 192 -15.54 -13.80 12.79
CA LEU A 192 -14.69 -12.64 13.05
C LEU A 192 -13.21 -13.02 12.86
N PRO A 193 -12.33 -12.08 12.46
CA PRO A 193 -10.93 -12.38 12.16
C PRO A 193 -10.19 -13.10 13.31
N TYR A 194 -10.41 -12.67 14.55
CA TYR A 194 -9.78 -13.29 15.72
C TYR A 194 -10.27 -14.73 16.00
N GLN A 195 -11.44 -15.12 15.46
CA GLN A 195 -11.94 -16.50 15.56
C GLN A 195 -11.27 -17.43 14.54
N LEU A 196 -10.63 -16.85 13.51
CA LEU A 196 -9.96 -17.56 12.42
C LEU A 196 -8.44 -17.56 12.57
N ALA A 197 -7.89 -16.60 13.31
CA ALA A 197 -6.46 -16.47 13.51
C ALA A 197 -5.89 -17.61 14.37
N LYS A 198 -4.66 -18.02 14.06
CA LYS A 198 -3.93 -19.06 14.83
C LYS A 198 -3.49 -18.55 16.20
N ASN A 199 -3.38 -17.24 16.36
CA ASN A 199 -3.01 -16.57 17.60
C ASN A 199 -3.97 -15.41 17.90
N ASN A 200 -3.98 -14.97 19.16
CA ASN A 200 -4.83 -13.88 19.64
C ASN A 200 -4.06 -12.55 19.80
N ASP A 201 -2.87 -12.40 19.21
CA ASP A 201 -2.17 -11.09 19.21
C ASP A 201 -2.87 -10.16 18.24
N GLU A 202 -3.46 -9.08 18.77
CA GLU A 202 -4.27 -8.15 17.99
C GLU A 202 -3.55 -7.61 16.74
N SER A 203 -2.25 -7.35 16.84
CA SER A 203 -1.48 -6.82 15.71
C SER A 203 -1.20 -7.89 14.64
N GLU A 204 -1.01 -9.14 15.04
CA GLU A 204 -0.84 -10.24 14.09
C GLU A 204 -2.15 -10.57 13.38
N VAL A 205 -3.27 -10.59 14.11
CA VAL A 205 -4.62 -10.70 13.49
C VAL A 205 -4.85 -9.56 12.51
N TYR A 206 -4.53 -8.32 12.90
CA TYR A 206 -4.65 -7.15 12.03
C TYR A 206 -3.80 -7.30 10.75
N LEU A 207 -2.52 -7.64 10.88
CA LEU A 207 -1.62 -7.82 9.73
C LEU A 207 -2.06 -8.98 8.82
N GLN A 208 -2.52 -10.10 9.39
CA GLN A 208 -3.06 -11.22 8.62
C GLN A 208 -4.31 -10.79 7.83
N GLN A 209 -5.26 -10.12 8.51
CA GLN A 209 -6.46 -9.59 7.87
C GLN A 209 -6.12 -8.62 6.73
N SER A 210 -5.24 -7.66 7.00
CA SER A 210 -4.80 -6.69 6.00
C SER A 210 -4.15 -7.39 4.81
N ARG A 211 -3.25 -8.36 5.03
CA ARG A 211 -2.62 -9.12 3.94
C ARG A 211 -3.66 -9.82 3.06
N CYS A 212 -4.59 -10.55 3.66
CA CYS A 212 -5.62 -11.26 2.89
C CYS A 212 -6.50 -10.28 2.10
N ILE A 213 -6.94 -9.17 2.72
CA ILE A 213 -7.69 -8.12 2.04
C ILE A 213 -6.87 -7.53 0.88
N HIS A 214 -5.62 -7.14 1.11
CA HIS A 214 -4.77 -6.53 0.09
C HIS A 214 -4.55 -7.44 -1.12
N LEU A 215 -4.37 -8.75 -0.89
CA LEU A 215 -4.28 -9.75 -1.96
C LEU A 215 -5.56 -9.79 -2.81
N LEU A 216 -6.74 -9.83 -2.16
CA LEU A 216 -8.02 -9.78 -2.87
C LEU A 216 -8.18 -8.48 -3.66
N LEU A 217 -7.92 -7.33 -3.04
CA LEU A 217 -8.05 -6.02 -3.69
C LEU A 217 -7.12 -5.89 -4.89
N ALA A 218 -5.91 -6.44 -4.82
CA ALA A 218 -4.98 -6.48 -5.94
C ALA A 218 -5.52 -7.31 -7.13
N GLN A 219 -6.25 -8.41 -6.88
CA GLN A 219 -6.89 -9.17 -7.96
C GLN A 219 -8.13 -8.49 -8.53
N ILE A 220 -8.87 -7.73 -7.71
CA ILE A 220 -10.00 -6.92 -8.16
C ILE A 220 -9.50 -5.77 -9.06
N GLU A 221 -8.42 -5.08 -8.67
CA GLU A 221 -7.85 -3.95 -9.40
C GLU A 221 -7.35 -4.32 -10.81
N LYS A 222 -6.91 -5.58 -11.01
CA LYS A 222 -6.54 -6.10 -12.34
C LYS A 222 -7.72 -6.28 -13.30
N ARG A 223 -8.96 -6.09 -12.83
CA ARG A 223 -10.20 -6.33 -13.58
C ARG A 223 -11.11 -5.10 -13.54
N PRO A 224 -10.71 -3.99 -14.20
CA PRO A 224 -11.44 -2.73 -14.14
C PRO A 224 -12.92 -2.84 -14.57
N ASP A 225 -13.23 -3.79 -15.45
CA ASP A 225 -14.58 -4.02 -15.99
C ASP A 225 -15.43 -5.01 -15.15
N SER A 226 -14.89 -5.55 -14.05
CA SER A 226 -15.63 -6.49 -13.20
C SER A 226 -16.63 -5.80 -12.28
N LEU A 227 -17.71 -6.53 -11.93
CA LEU A 227 -18.70 -6.07 -10.96
C LEU A 227 -18.06 -5.68 -9.62
N TRP A 228 -17.11 -6.48 -9.13
CA TRP A 228 -16.44 -6.23 -7.86
C TRP A 228 -15.54 -5.00 -7.91
N HIS A 229 -14.87 -4.74 -9.04
CA HIS A 229 -14.11 -3.50 -9.22
C HIS A 229 -15.03 -2.29 -9.20
N ALA A 230 -16.13 -2.31 -9.97
CA ALA A 230 -17.10 -1.22 -9.99
C ALA A 230 -17.66 -0.88 -8.60
N LEU A 231 -17.83 -1.88 -7.72
CA LEU A 231 -18.29 -1.68 -6.34
C LEU A 231 -17.31 -0.84 -5.50
N ILE A 232 -16.00 -1.05 -5.67
CA ILE A 232 -14.96 -0.47 -4.80
C ILE A 232 -14.03 0.52 -5.48
N ASP A 233 -14.15 0.77 -6.79
CA ASP A 233 -13.22 1.62 -7.55
C ASP A 233 -13.06 2.99 -6.90
N SER A 234 -14.16 3.65 -6.54
CA SER A 234 -14.11 4.96 -5.86
C SER A 234 -13.32 4.93 -4.53
N LEU A 235 -13.28 3.80 -3.82
CA LEU A 235 -12.46 3.59 -2.61
C LEU A 235 -11.00 3.33 -2.97
N LEU A 236 -10.73 2.60 -4.05
CA LEU A 236 -9.36 2.38 -4.53
C LEU A 236 -8.72 3.69 -5.00
N GLN A 237 -9.46 4.54 -5.70
CA GLN A 237 -8.98 5.86 -6.15
C GLN A 237 -8.67 6.80 -4.98
N GLN A 238 -9.40 6.70 -3.86
CA GLN A 238 -9.17 7.51 -2.66
C GLN A 238 -7.83 7.23 -1.95
N ASN A 239 -7.17 6.10 -2.23
CA ASN A 239 -5.85 5.81 -1.68
C ASN A 239 -4.74 6.69 -2.29
N PHE A 240 -4.97 7.24 -3.48
CA PHE A 240 -4.03 8.13 -4.14
C PHE A 240 -4.11 9.56 -3.61
N ASN A 241 -2.99 10.28 -3.68
CA ASN A 241 -2.97 11.72 -3.53
C ASN A 241 -3.67 12.37 -4.74
N GLN A 242 -4.90 12.86 -4.53
CA GLN A 242 -5.72 13.45 -5.57
C GLN A 242 -5.06 14.67 -6.22
N SER A 243 -4.30 15.46 -5.45
CA SER A 243 -3.58 16.61 -5.98
C SER A 243 -2.44 16.15 -6.91
N MET A 244 -1.74 15.07 -6.58
CA MET A 244 -0.74 14.49 -7.47
C MET A 244 -1.39 13.94 -8.75
N MET A 245 -2.54 13.25 -8.65
CA MET A 245 -3.26 12.72 -9.83
C MET A 245 -3.62 13.83 -10.83
N ILE A 246 -4.03 15.01 -10.35
CA ILE A 246 -4.28 16.17 -11.21
C ILE A 246 -2.98 16.67 -11.88
N THR A 247 -1.86 16.74 -11.15
CA THR A 247 -0.55 17.08 -11.74
C THR A 247 -0.16 16.06 -12.81
N LYS A 248 -0.28 14.76 -12.53
CA LYS A 248 -0.01 13.67 -13.48
C LYS A 248 -0.84 13.85 -14.75
N GLN A 249 -2.15 14.05 -14.63
CA GLN A 249 -3.03 14.21 -15.79
C GLN A 249 -2.66 15.42 -16.64
N MET A 250 -2.35 16.57 -16.01
CA MET A 250 -1.89 17.75 -16.75
C MET A 250 -0.54 17.51 -17.40
N PHE A 251 0.41 16.87 -16.71
CA PHE A 251 1.71 16.59 -17.31
C PHE A 251 1.59 15.67 -18.53
N MET A 252 0.78 14.62 -18.44
CA MET A 252 0.50 13.70 -19.55
C MET A 252 -0.25 14.36 -20.72
N ASN A 253 -0.98 15.45 -20.48
CA ASN A 253 -1.64 16.24 -21.51
C ASN A 253 -0.70 17.27 -22.18
N GLY A 254 0.59 17.26 -21.86
CA GLY A 254 1.61 18.09 -22.48
C GLY A 254 1.86 19.43 -21.78
N GLN A 255 1.25 19.68 -20.62
CA GLN A 255 1.54 20.88 -19.83
C GLN A 255 2.92 20.78 -19.16
N THR A 256 3.73 21.84 -19.30
CA THR A 256 5.01 22.01 -18.61
C THR A 256 4.83 22.25 -17.10
N ILE A 257 5.89 22.06 -16.31
CA ILE A 257 5.89 22.34 -14.87
C ILE A 257 5.43 23.78 -14.57
N ASP A 258 5.93 24.77 -15.32
CA ASP A 258 5.56 26.18 -15.11
C ASP A 258 4.10 26.46 -15.46
N GLN A 259 3.56 25.82 -16.50
CA GLN A 259 2.13 25.91 -16.83
C GLN A 259 1.28 25.27 -15.73
N ILE A 260 1.67 24.12 -15.20
CA ILE A 260 0.98 23.45 -14.08
C ILE A 260 1.00 24.35 -12.84
N MET A 261 2.14 24.95 -12.51
CA MET A 261 2.26 25.90 -11.40
C MET A 261 1.31 27.10 -11.58
N ALA A 262 1.27 27.70 -12.78
CA ALA A 262 0.43 28.84 -13.07
C ALA A 262 -1.07 28.51 -13.00
N ILE A 263 -1.50 27.42 -13.66
CA ILE A 263 -2.90 27.00 -13.72
C ILE A 263 -3.42 26.54 -12.35
N ARG A 264 -2.59 25.81 -11.60
CA ARG A 264 -2.99 25.24 -10.30
C ARG A 264 -2.65 26.14 -9.10
N HIS A 265 -1.99 27.26 -9.32
CA HIS A 265 -1.47 28.15 -8.27
C HIS A 265 -0.58 27.43 -7.24
N LEU A 266 0.29 26.53 -7.72
CA LEU A 266 1.19 25.74 -6.88
C LEU A 266 2.62 26.26 -6.91
N LYS A 267 3.34 26.09 -5.79
CA LYS A 267 4.79 26.31 -5.75
C LYS A 267 5.50 25.20 -6.53
N ARG A 268 6.68 25.52 -7.08
CA ARG A 268 7.54 24.53 -7.79
C ARG A 268 7.84 23.30 -6.93
N GLY A 269 8.15 23.50 -5.65
CA GLY A 269 8.38 22.40 -4.70
C GLY A 269 7.18 21.45 -4.60
N THR A 270 5.95 21.98 -4.57
CA THR A 270 4.73 21.14 -4.51
C THR A 270 4.51 20.34 -5.80
N VAL A 271 4.77 20.93 -6.96
CA VAL A 271 4.71 20.19 -8.24
C VAL A 271 5.80 19.11 -8.28
N THR A 272 7.00 19.43 -7.80
CA THR A 272 8.11 18.47 -7.68
C THR A 272 7.75 17.29 -6.76
N ASP A 273 7.14 17.56 -5.61
CA ASP A 273 6.63 16.54 -4.69
C ASP A 273 5.61 15.62 -5.38
N HIS A 274 4.68 16.19 -6.17
CA HIS A 274 3.73 15.39 -6.94
C HIS A 274 4.42 14.51 -8.00
N LEU A 275 5.42 15.03 -8.71
CA LEU A 275 6.17 14.26 -9.71
C LEU A 275 6.94 13.11 -9.06
N ILE A 276 7.60 13.36 -7.93
CA ILE A 276 8.27 12.31 -7.18
C ILE A 276 7.27 11.26 -6.70
N GLU A 277 6.15 11.68 -6.10
CA GLU A 277 5.12 10.74 -5.64
C GLU A 277 4.55 9.92 -6.80
N TRP A 278 4.33 10.51 -7.98
CA TRP A 278 3.96 9.76 -9.18
C TRP A 278 5.01 8.68 -9.51
N ALA A 279 6.30 9.04 -9.59
CA ALA A 279 7.38 8.08 -9.85
C ALA A 279 7.49 6.95 -8.80
N LEU A 280 7.11 7.22 -7.55
CA LEU A 280 7.10 6.22 -6.47
C LEU A 280 5.94 5.21 -6.59
N PHE A 281 4.77 5.65 -7.03
CA PHE A 281 3.55 4.83 -7.00
C PHE A 281 3.13 4.25 -8.35
N PHE A 282 3.64 4.76 -9.46
CA PHE A 282 3.29 4.28 -10.80
C PHE A 282 4.53 3.99 -11.63
N ASP A 283 4.39 3.00 -12.52
CA ASP A 283 5.46 2.55 -13.41
C ASP A 283 5.50 3.36 -14.72
N ASP A 284 4.49 4.19 -14.98
CA ASP A 284 4.30 4.97 -16.20
C ASP A 284 4.95 6.37 -16.15
N PHE A 285 5.88 6.60 -15.22
CA PHE A 285 6.53 7.89 -15.09
C PHE A 285 7.55 8.14 -16.23
N PRO A 286 7.44 9.24 -17.00
CA PRO A 286 8.30 9.51 -18.16
C PRO A 286 9.61 10.21 -17.74
N TYR A 287 10.56 9.43 -17.22
CA TYR A 287 11.84 9.96 -16.72
C TYR A 287 12.60 10.79 -17.76
N GLU A 288 12.55 10.38 -19.03
CA GLU A 288 13.23 11.01 -20.15
C GLU A 288 12.71 12.41 -20.52
N TRP A 289 11.52 12.81 -20.05
CA TRP A 289 10.98 14.16 -20.27
C TRP A 289 11.42 15.16 -19.21
N ILE A 290 11.99 14.68 -18.09
CA ILE A 290 12.28 15.51 -16.92
C ILE A 290 13.77 15.51 -16.60
N LEU A 291 14.46 14.37 -16.76
CA LEU A 291 15.87 14.28 -16.44
C LEU A 291 16.72 15.00 -17.49
N SER A 292 17.44 16.03 -17.07
CA SER A 292 18.39 16.73 -17.93
C SER A 292 19.63 15.87 -18.22
N ALA A 293 20.28 16.13 -19.36
CA ALA A 293 21.55 15.50 -19.70
C ALA A 293 22.63 15.82 -18.64
N GLU A 294 22.62 17.04 -18.10
CA GLU A 294 23.54 17.47 -17.05
C GLU A 294 23.39 16.64 -15.77
N THR A 295 22.15 16.41 -15.30
CA THR A 295 21.91 15.55 -14.14
C THR A 295 22.36 14.12 -14.40
N ILE A 296 22.07 13.57 -15.58
CA ILE A 296 22.48 12.20 -15.91
C ILE A 296 24.01 12.12 -15.96
N GLU A 297 24.70 13.01 -16.66
CA GLU A 297 26.17 13.03 -16.74
C GLU A 297 26.83 13.17 -15.37
N ARG A 298 26.22 13.92 -14.45
CA ARG A 298 26.70 14.09 -13.08
C ARG A 298 26.54 12.84 -12.22
N LEU A 299 25.41 12.14 -12.33
CA LEU A 299 25.05 11.03 -11.43
C LEU A 299 25.43 9.65 -11.98
N GLU A 300 25.45 9.47 -13.31
CA GLU A 300 25.74 8.20 -13.99
C GLU A 300 27.10 7.58 -13.64
N PRO A 301 28.20 8.34 -13.45
CA PRO A 301 29.53 7.75 -13.21
C PRO A 301 29.68 7.01 -11.87
N ASN A 302 28.87 7.32 -10.87
CA ASN A 302 28.95 6.70 -9.55
C ASN A 302 27.58 6.18 -9.16
N LYS A 303 27.38 4.86 -9.31
CA LYS A 303 26.15 4.13 -8.99
C LYS A 303 26.30 3.26 -7.74
N ASP A 304 27.37 3.45 -6.99
CA ASP A 304 27.60 2.70 -5.77
C ASP A 304 26.64 3.21 -4.69
N SER A 305 26.06 2.28 -3.93
CA SER A 305 25.18 2.57 -2.80
C SER A 305 24.09 3.61 -3.10
N VAL A 306 23.39 3.50 -4.25
CA VAL A 306 22.32 4.45 -4.66
C VAL A 306 21.31 4.74 -3.54
N ARG A 307 21.00 3.74 -2.71
CA ARG A 307 20.08 3.85 -1.56
C ARG A 307 20.57 4.81 -0.49
N GLU A 308 21.88 4.98 -0.35
CA GLU A 308 22.52 5.79 0.68
C GLU A 308 22.74 7.25 0.24
N TRP A 309 22.50 7.58 -1.03
CA TRP A 309 22.76 8.92 -1.56
C TRP A 309 21.99 10.02 -0.83
N ARG A 310 22.74 11.06 -0.43
CA ARG A 310 22.18 12.26 0.18
C ARG A 310 22.34 13.45 -0.75
N PHE A 311 21.24 14.14 -1.03
CA PHE A 311 21.24 15.30 -1.92
C PHE A 311 22.30 16.36 -1.54
N SER A 312 22.51 16.60 -0.25
CA SER A 312 23.53 17.54 0.25
C SER A 312 24.96 17.18 -0.12
N GLU A 313 25.26 15.89 -0.29
CA GLU A 313 26.59 15.41 -0.69
C GLU A 313 26.80 15.52 -2.21
N TRP A 314 25.71 15.41 -2.97
CA TRP A 314 25.71 15.50 -4.42
C TRP A 314 25.55 16.93 -4.95
N ASN A 315 25.04 17.86 -4.14
CA ASN A 315 24.74 19.24 -4.54
C ASN A 315 25.60 20.29 -3.81
N VAL A 316 26.91 20.06 -3.73
CA VAL A 316 27.85 20.96 -3.01
C VAL A 316 27.95 22.35 -3.67
N ASP A 317 27.83 22.42 -4.99
CA ASP A 317 27.86 23.65 -5.80
C ASP A 317 26.49 24.34 -5.94
N GLY A 318 25.41 23.70 -5.48
CA GLY A 318 24.05 24.22 -5.57
C GLY A 318 23.42 24.15 -6.96
N GLN A 319 24.03 23.47 -7.92
CA GLN A 319 23.56 23.43 -9.31
C GLN A 319 22.64 22.24 -9.63
N LEU A 320 22.67 21.19 -8.81
CA LEU A 320 21.84 20.01 -9.01
C LEU A 320 20.41 20.24 -8.54
N ASP A 321 19.43 20.03 -9.42
CA ASP A 321 18.02 20.09 -9.07
C ASP A 321 17.61 18.92 -8.15
N TYR A 322 16.88 19.23 -7.08
CA TYR A 322 16.43 18.23 -6.11
C TYR A 322 15.45 17.21 -6.71
N GLY A 323 14.54 17.67 -7.56
CA GLY A 323 13.56 16.82 -8.23
C GLY A 323 14.24 15.84 -9.16
N GLU A 324 15.10 16.33 -10.06
CA GLU A 324 15.85 15.49 -10.99
C GLU A 324 16.74 14.47 -10.25
N PHE A 325 17.44 14.89 -9.19
CA PHE A 325 18.23 13.98 -8.35
C PHE A 325 17.38 12.83 -7.79
N ARG A 326 16.22 13.12 -7.19
CA ARG A 326 15.35 12.09 -6.61
C ARG A 326 14.72 11.20 -7.68
N LEU A 327 14.30 11.77 -8.79
CA LEU A 327 13.72 10.99 -9.90
C LEU A 327 14.75 10.04 -10.50
N TYR A 328 16.00 10.48 -10.70
CA TYR A 328 17.05 9.60 -11.18
C TYR A 328 17.43 8.51 -10.16
N GLN A 329 17.45 8.84 -8.86
CA GLN A 329 17.64 7.84 -7.81
C GLN A 329 16.54 6.76 -7.85
N ILE A 330 15.26 7.17 -7.96
CA ILE A 330 14.13 6.25 -8.07
C ILE A 330 14.25 5.39 -9.33
N TYR A 331 14.62 5.98 -10.47
CA TYR A 331 14.83 5.28 -11.72
C TYR A 331 15.86 4.15 -11.61
N LEU A 332 17.02 4.41 -11.02
CA LEU A 332 18.06 3.40 -10.83
C LEU A 332 17.60 2.25 -9.93
N LEU A 333 16.93 2.56 -8.81
CA LEU A 333 16.44 1.55 -7.87
C LEU A 333 15.33 0.68 -8.48
N ARG A 334 14.46 1.25 -9.32
CA ARG A 334 13.46 0.46 -10.07
C ARG A 334 14.12 -0.50 -11.05
N LYS A 335 15.16 -0.05 -11.76
CA LYS A 335 15.93 -0.93 -12.66
C LYS A 335 16.61 -2.07 -11.93
N GLU A 336 17.20 -1.80 -10.76
CA GLU A 336 17.80 -2.83 -9.90
C GLU A 336 16.76 -3.89 -9.49
N ALA A 337 15.58 -3.46 -9.04
CA ALA A 337 14.50 -4.36 -8.66
C ALA A 337 14.05 -5.27 -9.81
N ILE A 338 13.87 -4.72 -11.02
CA ILE A 338 13.50 -5.51 -12.22
C ILE A 338 14.59 -6.53 -12.58
N GLN A 339 15.87 -6.16 -12.45
CA GLN A 339 16.98 -7.07 -12.74
C GLN A 339 17.08 -8.22 -11.73
N ASN A 340 16.73 -7.97 -10.47
CA ASN A 340 16.74 -8.99 -9.42
C ASN A 340 15.56 -9.98 -9.52
N VAL A 341 14.42 -9.58 -10.10
CA VAL A 341 13.29 -10.49 -10.37
C VAL A 341 13.54 -11.42 -11.56
N ASN A 342 14.41 -11.02 -12.50
CA ASN A 342 14.74 -11.80 -13.70
C ASN A 342 15.97 -12.71 -13.53
N LYS A 343 16.54 -12.79 -12.32
CA LYS A 343 17.61 -13.72 -11.93
C LYS A 343 17.03 -14.79 -11.02
#